data_AF-A0A2K1ERC4-F1
#
_entry.id   AF-A0A2K1ERC4-F1
#
_cell.length_a   1.000
_cell.length_b   1.000
_cell.length_c   1.000
_cell.angle_alpha   90.00
_cell.angle_beta   90.00
_cell.angle_gamma   90.00
#
_symmetry.space_group_name_H-M   'P 1'
#
loop_
_entity.id
_entity.type
_entity.pdbx_description
1 polymer ?
#
loop_
_entity_poly.entity_id
_entity_poly.type
_entity_poly.pdbx_seq_one_letter_code
_entity_poly.pdbx_strand_id
1 'polypeptide(L)'
;MKKHFWKKAAVLSLLAGILLGGTAISPKQAQASPEPYLGEITMYPYMFAPNGWLKCEGQLLSISQNTALFSLLGTNFGGNGTTTFALPDLRGASPVPNVDYYISTVGGFPSRP
;
A
#
# COMPACT_ATOMS: atom_id res chain seq x y z
N MET A 1 66.57 -13.07 -17.64
CA MET A 1 65.95 -14.04 -16.70
C MET A 1 64.66 -13.49 -16.05
N LYS A 2 63.64 -13.10 -16.83
CA LYS A 2 62.39 -12.49 -16.31
C LYS A 2 61.11 -13.26 -16.70
N LYS A 3 61.21 -14.58 -16.92
CA LYS A 3 60.05 -15.42 -17.31
C LYS A 3 59.53 -16.34 -16.20
N HIS A 4 60.17 -16.35 -15.02
CA HIS A 4 59.77 -17.18 -13.88
C HIS A 4 59.01 -16.43 -12.78
N PHE A 5 58.92 -15.11 -12.84
CA PHE A 5 58.31 -14.30 -11.78
C PHE A 5 56.78 -14.18 -11.89
N TRP A 6 56.22 -14.27 -13.10
CA TRP A 6 54.77 -14.09 -13.31
C TRP A 6 53.92 -15.32 -12.99
N LYS A 7 54.49 -16.53 -13.00
CA LYS A 7 53.73 -17.75 -12.64
C LYS A 7 53.40 -17.83 -11.14
N LYS A 8 54.13 -17.12 -10.27
CA LYS A 8 53.87 -17.11 -8.82
C LYS A 8 52.80 -16.09 -8.41
N ALA A 9 52.58 -15.05 -9.21
CA ALA A 9 51.52 -14.08 -8.98
C ALA A 9 50.12 -14.65 -9.26
N ALA A 10 50.01 -15.60 -10.19
CA ALA A 10 48.72 -16.19 -10.58
C ALA A 10 48.17 -17.23 -9.58
N VAL A 11 48.99 -17.82 -8.71
CA VAL A 11 48.55 -18.86 -7.74
C VAL A 11 48.05 -18.24 -6.43
N LEU A 12 48.34 -16.96 -6.17
CA LEU A 12 47.87 -16.22 -4.98
C LEU A 12 46.48 -15.56 -5.16
N SER A 13 45.81 -15.77 -6.30
CA SER A 13 44.46 -15.21 -6.55
C SER A 13 43.30 -16.13 -6.18
N LEU A 14 43.57 -17.33 -5.63
CA LEU A 14 42.54 -18.34 -5.35
C LEU A 14 42.00 -18.36 -3.91
N LEU A 15 42.35 -17.39 -3.05
CA LEU A 15 41.85 -17.30 -1.66
C LEU A 15 41.27 -15.94 -1.24
N ALA A 16 40.76 -15.13 -2.18
CA ALA A 16 39.97 -13.94 -1.82
C ALA A 16 38.72 -13.72 -2.71
N GLY A 17 38.33 -14.74 -3.49
CA GLY A 17 37.08 -14.75 -4.26
C GLY A 17 35.84 -15.18 -3.47
N ILE A 18 35.99 -15.49 -2.18
CA ILE A 18 34.89 -15.85 -1.25
C ILE A 18 34.76 -14.78 -0.15
N LEU A 19 34.88 -13.51 -0.54
CA LEU A 19 34.47 -12.36 0.27
C LEU A 19 33.58 -11.39 -0.54
N LEU A 20 33.11 -11.83 -1.72
CA LEU A 20 32.31 -11.04 -2.68
C LEU A 20 30.88 -11.58 -2.88
N GLY A 21 30.43 -12.53 -2.05
CA GLY A 21 29.16 -13.21 -2.27
C GLY A 21 28.45 -13.58 -0.97
N GLY A 22 28.46 -12.68 0.02
CA GLY A 22 27.46 -12.76 1.07
C GLY A 22 26.11 -12.61 0.40
N THR A 23 25.41 -13.73 0.18
CA THR A 23 24.02 -13.73 -0.26
C THR A 23 23.24 -12.99 0.81
N ALA A 24 23.02 -11.70 0.58
CA ALA A 24 21.96 -10.96 1.23
C ALA A 24 20.65 -11.57 0.70
N ILE A 25 20.28 -12.73 1.22
CA ILE A 25 18.89 -13.02 1.52
C ILE A 25 18.55 -12.05 2.63
N SER A 26 18.35 -10.78 2.26
CA SER A 26 17.37 -9.98 2.97
C SER A 26 16.09 -10.78 2.76
N PRO A 27 15.45 -11.35 3.78
CA PRO A 27 14.03 -11.50 3.64
C PRO A 27 13.57 -10.07 3.39
N LYS A 28 13.21 -9.75 2.14
CA LYS A 28 12.09 -8.85 1.95
C LYS A 28 10.99 -9.65 2.61
N GLN A 29 10.85 -9.49 3.93
CA GLN A 29 9.71 -10.00 4.65
C GLN A 29 8.57 -9.53 3.76
N ALA A 30 7.89 -10.50 3.13
CA ALA A 30 6.68 -10.22 2.42
C ALA A 30 5.79 -9.65 3.51
N GLN A 31 5.79 -8.33 3.62
CA GLN A 31 4.99 -7.62 4.58
C GLN A 31 3.60 -7.77 4.00
N ALA A 32 2.98 -8.92 4.29
CA ALA A 32 1.59 -9.18 4.05
C ALA A 32 0.79 -8.40 5.10
N SER A 33 1.02 -7.09 5.14
CA SER A 33 -0.11 -6.20 5.25
C SER A 33 -0.67 -6.21 3.83
N PRO A 34 -1.77 -6.92 3.52
CA PRO A 34 -2.43 -6.68 2.25
C PRO A 34 -2.68 -5.18 2.19
N GLU A 35 -1.95 -4.49 1.31
CA GLU A 35 -2.21 -3.09 1.06
C GLU A 35 -3.67 -3.04 0.60
N PRO A 36 -4.52 -2.23 1.27
CA PRO A 36 -5.94 -2.24 0.94
C PRO A 36 -6.13 -1.84 -0.53
N TYR A 37 -7.24 -2.26 -1.12
CA TYR A 37 -7.63 -1.63 -2.37
C TYR A 37 -8.15 -0.21 -2.08
N LEU A 38 -7.86 0.72 -2.98
CA LEU A 38 -8.45 2.04 -2.93
C LEU A 38 -9.99 1.90 -2.99
N GLY A 39 -10.68 2.53 -2.04
CA GLY A 39 -12.13 2.41 -1.90
C GLY A 39 -12.64 1.15 -1.21
N GLU A 40 -11.75 0.29 -0.69
CA GLU A 40 -12.13 -0.85 0.16
C GLU A 40 -12.86 -0.37 1.42
N ILE A 41 -13.96 -1.05 1.78
CA ILE A 41 -14.72 -0.77 2.99
C ILE A 41 -14.47 -1.89 4.01
N THR A 42 -13.98 -1.52 5.19
CA THR A 42 -13.65 -2.43 6.29
C THR A 42 -14.21 -1.91 7.62
N MET A 43 -14.52 -2.84 8.52
CA MET A 43 -15.03 -2.55 9.85
C MET A 43 -13.89 -2.39 10.85
N TYR A 44 -13.95 -1.37 11.70
CA TYR A 44 -13.02 -1.20 12.83
C TYR A 44 -13.77 -1.10 14.17
N PRO A 45 -13.23 -1.73 15.24
CA PRO A 45 -13.85 -1.73 16.58
C PRO A 45 -13.48 -0.52 17.44
N TYR A 46 -12.84 0.49 16.86
CA TYR A 46 -12.38 1.69 17.57
C TYR A 46 -12.88 2.95 16.87
N MET A 47 -13.07 4.02 17.64
CA MET A 47 -13.76 5.24 17.18
C MET A 47 -12.84 6.27 16.50
N PHE A 48 -11.71 5.83 15.94
CA PHE A 48 -10.78 6.71 15.21
C PHE A 48 -10.46 6.11 13.85
N ALA A 49 -10.27 6.97 12.85
CA ALA A 49 -9.83 6.55 11.52
C ALA A 49 -8.30 6.35 11.52
N PRO A 50 -7.77 5.17 11.20
CA PRO A 50 -6.35 5.00 10.94
C PRO A 50 -5.88 5.87 9.76
N ASN A 51 -4.57 6.08 9.64
CA ASN A 51 -4.01 6.80 8.49
C ASN A 51 -4.40 6.11 7.18
N GLY A 52 -4.88 6.89 6.21
CA GLY A 52 -5.34 6.38 4.92
C GLY A 52 -6.76 5.78 4.95
N TRP A 53 -7.51 5.99 6.02
CA TRP A 53 -8.90 5.58 6.14
C TRP A 53 -9.77 6.78 6.51
N LEU A 54 -11.02 6.75 6.07
CA LEU A 54 -12.04 7.71 6.47
C LEU A 54 -13.29 6.97 6.91
N LYS A 55 -13.96 7.47 7.95
CA LYS A 55 -15.20 6.87 8.42
C LYS A 55 -16.32 7.05 7.37
N CYS A 56 -17.19 6.05 7.20
CA CYS A 56 -18.29 6.12 6.24
C CYS A 56 -19.51 6.84 6.85
N GLU A 57 -19.45 8.18 6.93
CA GLU A 57 -20.51 9.02 7.53
C GLU A 57 -21.14 10.01 6.54
N GLY A 58 -20.97 9.78 5.23
CA GLY A 58 -21.57 10.65 4.21
C GLY A 58 -20.85 11.99 3.99
N GLN A 59 -19.63 12.18 4.49
CA GLN A 59 -18.93 13.44 4.30
C GLN A 59 -18.59 13.72 2.83
N LEU A 60 -18.60 15.01 2.47
CA LEU A 60 -18.15 15.50 1.17
C LEU A 60 -16.63 15.62 1.13
N LEU A 61 -16.02 15.10 0.07
CA LEU A 61 -14.59 15.20 -0.21
C LEU A 61 -14.35 16.01 -1.48
N SER A 62 -13.20 16.69 -1.51
CA SER A 62 -12.72 17.37 -2.71
C SER A 62 -12.30 16.35 -3.77
N ILE A 63 -12.83 16.48 -4.98
CA ILE A 63 -12.42 15.69 -6.14
C ILE A 63 -10.95 15.92 -6.45
N SER A 64 -10.47 17.17 -6.36
CA SER A 64 -9.07 17.52 -6.71
C SER A 64 -8.03 16.84 -5.83
N GLN A 65 -8.41 16.46 -4.60
CA GLN A 65 -7.54 15.77 -3.65
C GLN A 65 -7.70 14.25 -3.67
N ASN A 66 -8.80 13.73 -4.24
CA ASN A 66 -9.15 12.31 -4.18
C ASN A 66 -9.61 11.79 -5.55
N THR A 67 -8.91 12.21 -6.62
CA THR A 67 -9.29 11.91 -8.01
C THR A 67 -9.44 10.42 -8.30
N ALA A 68 -8.55 9.60 -7.73
CA ALA A 68 -8.58 8.14 -7.89
C ALA A 68 -9.75 7.48 -7.13
N LEU A 69 -10.14 8.01 -5.96
CA LEU A 69 -11.30 7.49 -5.23
C LEU A 69 -12.61 7.94 -5.92
N PHE A 70 -12.64 9.17 -6.43
CA PHE A 70 -13.76 9.68 -7.21
C PHE A 70 -14.00 8.87 -8.48
N SER A 71 -12.95 8.41 -9.18
CA SER A 71 -13.14 7.58 -10.38
C SER A 71 -13.78 6.22 -10.08
N LEU A 72 -13.72 5.75 -8.82
CA LEU A 72 -14.39 4.53 -8.36
C LEU A 72 -15.83 4.80 -7.91
N LEU A 73 -16.06 5.83 -7.10
CA LEU A 73 -17.37 6.06 -6.47
C LEU A 73 -18.30 6.95 -7.30
N GLY A 74 -17.75 7.85 -8.12
CA GLY A 74 -18.50 8.90 -8.79
C GLY A 74 -19.28 9.76 -7.80
N THR A 75 -20.51 10.12 -8.16
CA THR A 75 -21.45 10.87 -7.31
C THR A 75 -22.55 9.97 -6.72
N ASN A 76 -22.34 8.65 -6.69
CA ASN A 76 -23.35 7.67 -6.26
C ASN A 76 -23.87 7.93 -4.83
N PHE A 77 -23.05 8.56 -3.98
CA PHE A 77 -23.42 8.87 -2.60
C PHE A 77 -23.68 10.37 -2.37
N GLY A 78 -23.64 11.19 -3.43
CA GLY A 78 -23.85 12.64 -3.37
C GLY A 78 -22.64 13.46 -3.85
N GLY A 79 -22.69 14.77 -3.55
CA GLY A 79 -21.77 15.78 -4.10
C GLY A 79 -22.23 16.33 -5.45
N ASN A 80 -21.47 17.28 -6.00
CA ASN A 80 -21.84 17.98 -7.24
C ASN A 80 -21.14 17.41 -8.50
N GLY A 81 -20.23 16.46 -8.34
CA GLY A 81 -19.50 15.82 -9.44
C GLY A 81 -18.52 16.73 -10.19
N THR A 82 -18.35 17.98 -9.77
CA THR A 82 -17.47 18.96 -10.40
C THR A 82 -16.35 19.38 -9.45
N THR A 83 -16.66 19.63 -8.18
CA THR A 83 -15.69 19.95 -7.13
C THR A 83 -15.72 18.96 -5.98
N THR A 84 -16.87 18.34 -5.71
CA THR A 84 -17.06 17.42 -4.59
C THR A 84 -17.81 16.15 -4.96
N PHE A 85 -17.53 15.10 -4.19
CA PHE A 85 -18.28 13.84 -4.14
C PHE A 85 -18.44 13.43 -2.68
N ALA A 86 -19.41 12.55 -2.38
CA ALA A 86 -19.63 12.06 -1.02
C ALA A 86 -19.13 10.61 -0.86
N LEU A 87 -18.77 10.27 0.38
CA LEU A 87 -18.59 8.88 0.80
C LEU A 87 -19.94 8.23 1.13
N PRO A 88 -20.00 6.89 1.21
CA PRO A 88 -21.18 6.21 1.77
C PRO A 88 -21.51 6.68 3.19
N ASP A 89 -22.79 6.74 3.50
CA ASP A 89 -23.28 6.89 4.87
C ASP A 89 -23.71 5.50 5.38
N LEU A 90 -22.87 4.91 6.22
CA LEU A 90 -23.08 3.57 6.81
C LEU A 90 -23.30 3.65 8.32
N ARG A 91 -23.68 4.82 8.84
CA ARG A 91 -23.98 4.98 10.27
C ARG A 91 -25.15 4.09 10.66
N GLY A 92 -24.99 3.32 11.73
CA GLY A 92 -26.01 2.39 12.22
C GLY A 92 -26.19 1.12 11.39
N ALA A 93 -25.40 0.91 10.33
CA ALA A 93 -25.45 -0.30 9.50
C ALA A 93 -24.65 -1.49 10.07
N SER A 94 -23.86 -1.25 11.14
CA SER A 94 -23.00 -2.28 11.70
C SER A 94 -23.80 -3.43 12.33
N PRO A 95 -23.42 -4.69 12.08
CA PRO A 95 -24.10 -5.85 12.65
C PRO A 95 -23.82 -6.04 14.15
N VAL A 96 -22.84 -5.32 14.71
CA VAL A 96 -22.42 -5.45 16.10
C VAL A 96 -22.21 -4.08 16.77
N PRO A 97 -22.42 -3.96 18.08
CA PRO A 97 -22.18 -2.71 18.81
C PRO A 97 -20.71 -2.27 18.73
N ASN A 98 -20.48 -0.96 18.76
CA ASN A 98 -19.14 -0.32 18.84
C ASN A 98 -18.19 -0.65 17.68
N VAL A 99 -18.74 -1.00 16.51
CA VAL A 99 -17.98 -1.20 15.28
C VAL A 99 -18.53 -0.26 14.23
N ASP A 100 -17.64 0.44 13.54
CA ASP A 100 -17.99 1.39 12.48
C ASP A 100 -17.30 1.02 11.16
N TYR A 101 -17.89 1.46 10.05
CA TYR A 101 -17.33 1.26 8.71
C TYR A 101 -16.39 2.38 8.30
N TYR A 102 -15.28 2.02 7.70
CA TYR A 102 -14.27 2.92 7.18
C TYR A 102 -13.93 2.54 5.75
N ILE A 103 -13.63 3.55 4.93
CA ILE A 103 -13.23 3.39 3.54
C ILE A 103 -11.76 3.78 3.38
N SER A 104 -11.00 2.99 2.63
CA SER A 104 -9.60 3.29 2.34
C SER A 104 -9.49 4.40 1.31
N THR A 105 -8.71 5.43 1.63
CA THR A 105 -8.34 6.52 0.72
C THR A 105 -6.96 6.34 0.10
N VAL A 106 -6.30 5.22 0.39
CA VAL A 106 -4.99 4.84 -0.12
C VAL A 106 -5.04 3.42 -0.67
N GLY A 107 -3.93 2.97 -1.24
CA GLY A 107 -3.76 1.60 -1.67
C GLY A 107 -3.94 1.37 -3.17
N GLY A 108 -3.94 0.10 -3.58
CA GLY A 108 -3.92 -0.29 -4.98
C GLY A 108 -5.24 0.03 -5.68
N PHE A 109 -5.19 0.57 -6.90
CA PHE A 109 -6.40 0.74 -7.70
C PHE A 109 -6.96 -0.64 -8.10
N PRO A 110 -8.25 -0.94 -7.88
CA PRO A 110 -8.81 -2.25 -8.18
C PRO A 110 -8.83 -2.50 -9.70
N SER A 111 -8.11 -3.55 -10.14
CA SER A 111 -8.16 -4.02 -11.53
C SER A 111 -9.34 -4.96 -11.74
N ARG A 112 -10.15 -4.72 -12.78
CA ARG A 112 -11.15 -5.69 -13.21
C ARG A 112 -10.42 -6.88 -13.87
N PRO A 113 -10.75 -8.13 -13.51
CA PRO A 113 -10.19 -9.31 -14.16
C PRO A 113 -10.61 -9.42 -15.63
#